data_AF-A0A535RUE2-F1
#
_entry.id   AF-A0A535RUE2-F1
#
_cell.length_a   1.000
_cell.length_b   1.000
_cell.length_c   1.000
_cell.angle_alpha   90.00
_cell.angle_beta   90.00
_cell.angle_gamma   90.00
#
_symmetry.space_group_name_H-M   'P 1'
#
loop_
_entity.id
_entity.type
_entity.pdbx_description
1 polymer ?
#
loop_
_entity_poly.entity_id
_entity_poly.type
_entity_poly.pdbx_seq_one_letter_code
_entity_poly.pdbx_strand_id
1 'polypeptide(L)' 'MREQPKIPEEQLRACFQDQYDLYPVTLEFLPLGLDYNAGVYRVVSEQGTAYLLKVTSRPLYEPRCLVPRYL' A
#
# COMPACT_ATOMS: atom_id res chain seq x y z
N MET A 1 10.43 -5.69 2.44
CA MET A 1 11.27 -4.75 3.16
C MET A 1 10.89 -4.95 4.61
N ARG A 2 11.86 -5.15 5.50
CA ARG A 2 11.56 -5.40 6.92
C ARG A 2 11.50 -4.12 7.74
N GLU A 3 12.06 -3.05 7.20
CA GLU A 3 12.01 -1.71 7.76
C GLU A 3 10.86 -0.93 7.13
N GLN A 4 10.27 -0.01 7.90
CA GLN A 4 9.23 0.86 7.40
C GLN A 4 9.83 1.86 6.39
N PRO A 5 9.25 2.00 5.19
CA PRO A 5 9.62 3.05 4.25
C PRO A 5 9.57 4.44 4.92
N LYS A 6 10.57 5.27 4.62
CA LYS A 6 10.64 6.67 5.08
C LYS A 6 9.71 7.57 4.24
N ILE A 7 8.43 7.23 4.21
CA ILE A 7 7.37 7.95 3.52
C ILE A 7 6.43 8.49 4.59
N PRO A 8 6.15 9.81 4.62
CA PRO A 8 5.18 10.38 5.55
C PRO A 8 3.80 9.75 5.38
N GLU A 9 3.09 9.48 6.47
CA GLU A 9 1.75 8.91 6.40
C GLU A 9 0.76 9.84 5.68
N GLU A 10 0.95 11.15 5.80
CA GLU A 10 0.15 12.17 5.12
C GLU A 10 0.25 12.03 3.60
N GLN A 11 1.45 11.71 3.10
CA GLN A 11 1.66 11.46 1.68
C GLN A 11 0.94 10.19 1.21
N LEU A 12 0.93 9.13 2.05
CA LEU A 12 0.17 7.92 1.75
C LEU A 12 -1.34 8.21 1.73
N ARG A 13 -1.84 8.97 2.72
CA ARG A 13 -3.26 9.36 2.82
C ARG A 13 -3.71 10.20 1.63
N ALA A 14 -2.93 11.18 1.21
CA ALA A 14 -3.21 11.98 0.02
C ALA A 14 -3.27 11.11 -1.24
N CYS A 15 -2.30 10.19 -1.41
CA CYS A 15 -2.31 9.25 -2.54
C CYS A 15 -3.57 8.37 -2.57
N PHE A 16 -4.05 7.90 -1.41
CA PHE A 16 -5.30 7.14 -1.33
C PHE A 16 -6.52 7.95 -1.76
N GLN A 17 -6.61 9.20 -1.34
CA GLN A 17 -7.71 10.09 -1.70
C GLN A 17 -7.65 10.41 -3.20
N ASP A 18 -6.50 10.84 -3.70
CA ASP A 18 -6.33 11.29 -5.07
C ASP A 18 -6.51 10.17 -6.12
N GLN A 19 -6.07 8.94 -5.80
CA GLN A 19 -6.03 7.85 -6.77
C GLN A 19 -7.18 6.85 -6.62
N TYR A 20 -7.76 6.74 -5.43
CA TYR A 20 -8.73 5.69 -5.13
C TYR A 20 -10.01 6.20 -4.47
N ASP A 21 -10.12 7.50 -4.16
CA ASP A 21 -11.23 8.07 -3.36
C ASP A 21 -11.42 7.31 -2.03
N LEU A 22 -10.30 6.87 -1.43
CA LEU A 22 -10.28 6.13 -0.18
C LEU A 22 -9.75 7.00 0.96
N TYR A 23 -10.38 6.85 2.13
CA TYR A 23 -10.02 7.54 3.35
C TYR A 23 -9.55 6.51 4.38
N PRO A 24 -8.23 6.29 4.51
CA PRO A 24 -7.67 5.41 5.54
C PRO A 24 -7.96 5.95 6.95
N VAL A 25 -8.45 5.11 7.85
CA VAL A 25 -8.47 5.38 9.29
C VAL A 25 -7.13 4.96 9.89
N THR A 26 -6.68 3.74 9.57
CA THR A 26 -5.40 3.19 10.05
C THR A 26 -4.47 2.83 8.90
N LEU A 27 -3.18 3.01 9.14
CA LEU A 27 -2.06 2.63 8.29
C LEU A 27 -1.04 1.90 9.16
N GLU A 28 -1.03 0.58 9.14
CA GLU A 28 -0.14 -0.22 9.98
C GLU A 28 0.92 -0.89 9.10
N PHE A 29 2.20 -0.60 9.36
CA PHE A 29 3.29 -1.24 8.63
C PHE A 29 3.43 -2.72 9.03
N LEU A 30 3.53 -3.60 8.02
CA LEU A 30 3.71 -5.03 8.21
C LEU A 30 5.15 -5.44 7.86
N PRO A 31 6.01 -5.79 8.83
CA PRO A 31 7.40 -6.20 8.59
C PRO A 31 7.53 -7.66 8.09
N LEU A 32 6.63 -8.06 7.18
CA LEU A 32 6.48 -9.45 6.72
C LEU A 32 7.10 -9.71 5.33
N GLY A 33 7.44 -8.65 4.58
CA GLY A 33 7.83 -8.78 3.17
C GLY A 33 9.30 -9.13 2.93
N LEU A 34 9.56 -10.17 2.11
CA LEU A 34 10.89 -10.54 1.60
C LEU A 34 11.38 -9.66 0.43
N ASP A 35 10.52 -8.80 -0.11
CA ASP A 35 10.87 -7.87 -1.19
C ASP A 35 11.59 -6.64 -0.63
N TYR A 36 12.93 -6.60 -0.65
CA TYR A 36 13.71 -5.48 -0.08
C TYR A 36 13.36 -4.10 -0.65
N ASN A 37 12.74 -4.03 -1.83
CA ASN A 37 12.37 -2.78 -2.48
C ASN A 37 10.90 -2.40 -2.25
N ALA A 38 10.18 -3.15 -1.41
CA ALA A 38 8.78 -2.88 -1.14
C ALA A 38 8.39 -3.11 0.32
N GLY A 39 7.68 -2.12 0.87
CA GLY A 39 6.98 -2.22 2.15
C GLY A 39 5.52 -2.60 1.95
N VAL A 40 4.92 -3.24 2.94
CA VAL A 40 3.49 -3.57 2.95
C VAL A 40 2.85 -2.96 4.18
N TYR A 41 1.67 -2.37 4.00
CA TYR A 41 0.86 -1.84 5.09
C TYR A 41 -0.51 -2.51 5.07
N ARG A 42 -1.07 -2.74 6.26
CA ARG A 42 -2.49 -2.99 6.44
C ARG A 42 -3.20 -1.64 6.54
N VAL A 43 -4.21 -1.44 5.71
CA VAL A 43 -5.00 -0.21 5.68
C VAL A 43 -6.43 -0.55 6.03
N VAL A 44 -7.07 0.23 6.89
CA VAL A 44 -8.51 0.12 7.15
C VAL A 44 -9.16 1.42 6.74
N SER A 45 -10.15 1.37 5.85
CA SER A 45 -10.90 2.56 5.43
C SER A 45 -11.94 2.99 6.46
N GLU A 46 -12.52 4.18 6.29
CA GLU A 46 -13.63 4.66 7.13
C GLU A 46 -14.86 3.74 7.12
N GLN A 47 -15.06 2.99 6.03
CA GLN A 47 -16.11 1.97 5.94
C GLN A 47 -15.74 0.66 6.65
N GLY A 48 -14.60 0.60 7.34
CA GLY A 48 -14.09 -0.60 8.02
C GLY A 48 -13.51 -1.66 7.09
N THR A 49 -13.39 -1.38 5.78
CA THR A 49 -12.84 -2.33 4.81
C THR A 49 -11.32 -2.36 4.90
N ALA A 50 -10.75 -3.56 4.96
CA ALA A 50 -9.31 -3.75 5.06
C ALA A 50 -8.67 -3.98 3.68
N TYR A 51 -7.56 -3.30 3.42
CA TYR A 51 -6.76 -3.40 2.20
C TYR A 51 -5.30 -3.68 2.54
N LEU A 52 -4.59 -4.29 1.59
CA LEU A 52 -3.12 -4.34 1.60
C LEU A 52 -2.58 -3.26 0.67
N LEU A 53 -1.78 -2.36 1.21
CA LEU A 53 -1.03 -1.38 0.44
C LEU A 53 0.38 -1.90 0.25
N LYS A 54 0.80 -2.06 -1.01
CA LYS A 54 2.20 -2.30 -1.36
C LYS A 54 2.83 -1.02 -1.86
N VAL A 55 3.90 -0.57 -1.21
CA VAL A 55 4.67 0.62 -1.61
C VAL A 55 6.04 0.15 -2.08
N THR A 56 6.49 0.60 -3.24
CA THR A 56 7.80 0.19 -3.80
C THR A 56 8.59 1.38 -4.31
N SER A 57 9.92 1.30 -4.18
CA SER A 57 10.87 2.25 -4.78
C SER A 57 11.12 1.99 -6.27
N ARG A 58 10.63 0.86 -6.79
CA ARG A 58 10.78 0.51 -8.20
C ARG A 58 9.80 1.32 -9.05
N PRO A 59 10.14 1.61 -10.32
CA PRO A 59 9.19 2.16 -11.28
C PRO A 59 7.95 1.28 -11.37
N LEU A 60 6.79 1.93 -11.54
CA LEU A 60 5.54 1.21 -11.79
C LEU A 60 5.69 0.41 -13.08
N TYR A 61 5.32 -0.87 -13.00
CA TYR A 61 5.21 -1.75 -14.16
C TYR A 61 3.81 -2.34 -14.10
N GLU A 62 2.88 -1.75 -14.83
CA GLU A 62 1.44 -2.04 -14.75
C GLU A 62 1.12 -3.54 -14.84
N PRO A 63 1.80 -4.37 -15.66
CA PRO A 63 1.55 -5.81 -15.69
C PRO A 63 1.84 -6.54 -14.37
N ARG A 64 2.63 -5.97 -13.45
CA ARG A 64 2.82 -6.51 -12.08
C ARG A 64 1.66 -6.21 -11.14
N CYS A 65 0.82 -5.24 -11.48
CA CYS A 65 -0.33 -4.82 -10.68
C CYS A 65 -1.63 -5.45 -11.16
N LEU A 66 -1.66 -5.95 -12.39
CA LEU A 66 -2.81 -6.65 -12.95
C LEU A 66 -2.78 -8.13 -12.55
N VAL A 67 -3.70 -8.52 -11.68
CA VAL A 67 -3.94 -9.94 -11.38
C VAL A 67 -5.10 -10.41 -12.27
N PRO A 68 -4.90 -11.45 -13.11
CA PRO A 68 -6.01 -12.05 -13.85
C PRO A 68 -7.09 -12.53 -12.87
N ARG A 69 -8.36 -12.25 -13.17
CA ARG A 69 -9.51 -12.61 -12.32
C ARG A 69 -9.67 -14.11 -12.05
N TYR A 70 -8.91 -14.96 -12.76
CA TYR A 70 -8.99 -16.42 -12.69
C TYR A 70 -7.77 -17.07 -12.02
N LEU A 71 -6.85 -16.28 -11.44
CA LEU A 71 -5.76 -16.79 -10.61
C LEU A 71 -6.12 -16.76 -9.13
#